data_AF-A0A8H6UFY9-F1
#
_entry.id   AF-A0A8H6UFY9-F1
#
_cell.length_a   1.000
_cell.length_b   1.000
_cell.length_c   1.000
_cell.angle_alpha   90.00
_cell.angle_beta   90.00
_cell.angle_gamma   90.00
#
_symmetry.space_group_name_H-M   'P 1'
#
loop_
_entity.id
_entity.type
_entity.pdbx_description
1 polymer ?
#
loop_
_entity_poly.entity_id
_entity_poly.type
_entity_poly.pdbx_seq_one_letter_code
_entity_poly.pdbx_strand_id
1 'polypeptide(L)'
;MTKTASDFPRVRACLFDMDGLLIDSEDKYTEITNAILQEFGKPLLPWEIKAQLQGRPQPEASKIFHHWAQLPISPEEYAAKQAALQAKYFPQSQPLPGVKTLLSKLLSTQKTDQPVYIALATSSHSKNFKLKTDHLQDLFSAFPESQRVLGDDPRIGKGRGKPLPDIYLLALETINEGLRQRGEPEITPQECLVFEDAVPGVEAGRRAGMRVIWCPHPGLLGAYMGREAEVLAGLTGEHKEEEKSAPEKEAEEMTAGRIQGAGRPGEIDDGWGELVSTLEDFPYEKYGIRPA
;
A
#
# COMPACT_ATOMS: atom_id res chain seq x y z
N MET A 1 13.48 8.92 -24.11
CA MET A 1 12.52 8.27 -25.04
C MET A 1 11.41 7.71 -24.18
N THR A 2 10.17 8.11 -24.41
CA THR A 2 8.99 7.61 -23.69
C THR A 2 8.80 6.13 -24.02
N LYS A 3 8.93 5.24 -23.03
CA LYS A 3 8.72 3.80 -23.21
C LYS A 3 7.28 3.53 -23.64
N THR A 4 7.11 2.58 -24.55
CA THR A 4 5.80 2.11 -25.02
C THR A 4 5.39 0.84 -24.26
N ALA A 5 4.12 0.43 -24.38
CA ALA A 5 3.61 -0.78 -23.71
C ALA A 5 4.40 -2.07 -24.05
N SER A 6 5.12 -2.10 -25.19
CA SER A 6 5.95 -3.24 -25.58
C SER A 6 7.29 -3.35 -24.84
N ASP A 7 7.69 -2.32 -24.09
CA ASP A 7 9.01 -2.27 -23.43
C ASP A 7 9.01 -2.89 -22.02
N PHE A 8 7.84 -3.30 -21.53
CA PHE A 8 7.67 -3.92 -20.21
C PHE A 8 7.22 -5.37 -20.33
N PRO A 9 7.63 -6.25 -19.40
CA PRO A 9 7.01 -7.57 -19.28
C PRO A 9 5.50 -7.45 -19.08
N ARG A 10 4.78 -8.43 -19.61
CA ARG A 10 3.34 -8.56 -19.37
C ARG A 10 3.08 -8.68 -17.87
N VAL A 11 2.05 -8.01 -17.37
CA VAL A 11 1.63 -8.14 -15.98
C VAL A 11 0.98 -9.51 -15.76
N ARG A 12 1.49 -10.26 -14.78
CA ARG A 12 0.96 -11.54 -14.31
C ARG A 12 0.42 -11.49 -12.89
N ALA A 13 0.79 -10.49 -12.10
CA ALA A 13 0.24 -10.26 -10.77
C ALA A 13 -0.10 -8.79 -10.53
N CYS A 14 -1.24 -8.53 -9.89
CA CYS A 14 -1.61 -7.21 -9.39
C CYS A 14 -1.64 -7.24 -7.85
N LEU A 15 -0.88 -6.37 -7.20
CA LEU A 15 -0.78 -6.30 -5.74
C LEU A 15 -1.43 -5.00 -5.27
N PHE A 16 -2.37 -5.09 -4.33
CA PHE A 16 -3.21 -3.97 -3.94
C PHE A 16 -2.90 -3.51 -2.54
N ASP A 17 -2.66 -2.21 -2.34
CA ASP A 17 -2.97 -1.60 -1.05
C ASP A 17 -4.49 -1.66 -0.77
N MET A 18 -4.93 -1.25 0.42
CA MET A 18 -6.32 -1.24 0.82
C MET A 18 -6.83 0.16 1.15
N ASP A 19 -6.10 0.89 1.99
CA ASP A 19 -6.60 2.04 2.72
C ASP A 19 -6.45 3.28 1.84
N GLY A 20 -7.56 3.90 1.41
CA GLY A 20 -7.53 5.02 0.46
C GLY A 20 -7.40 4.60 -1.00
N LEU A 21 -7.26 3.30 -1.28
CA LEU A 21 -7.24 2.73 -2.63
C LEU A 21 -8.45 1.83 -2.94
N LEU A 22 -8.68 0.79 -2.14
CA LEU A 22 -9.82 -0.11 -2.33
C LEU A 22 -11.07 0.41 -1.63
N ILE A 23 -10.88 1.07 -0.48
CA ILE A 23 -11.94 1.63 0.35
C ILE A 23 -11.58 3.04 0.83
N ASP A 24 -12.59 3.86 1.11
CA ASP A 24 -12.48 5.26 1.56
C ASP A 24 -12.04 5.42 3.04
N SER A 25 -11.29 4.46 3.59
CA SER A 25 -10.94 4.42 5.02
C SER A 25 -10.02 5.56 5.46
N GLU A 26 -9.22 6.15 4.56
CA GLU A 26 -8.41 7.35 4.83
C GLU A 26 -9.25 8.59 5.17
N ASP A 27 -10.46 8.69 4.60
CA ASP A 27 -11.41 9.74 4.99
C ASP A 27 -11.94 9.49 6.40
N LYS A 28 -12.21 8.23 6.75
CA LYS A 28 -12.62 7.84 8.10
C LYS A 28 -11.50 8.12 9.12
N TYR A 29 -10.24 7.84 8.80
CA TYR A 29 -9.09 8.24 9.63
C TYR A 29 -9.04 9.74 9.86
N THR A 30 -9.30 10.53 8.81
CA THR A 30 -9.30 11.99 8.88
C THR A 30 -10.44 12.50 9.76
N GLU A 31 -11.65 11.98 9.60
CA GLU A 31 -12.82 12.31 10.44
C GLU A 31 -12.57 11.99 11.92
N ILE A 32 -12.04 10.79 12.21
CA ILE A 32 -11.71 10.35 13.57
C ILE A 32 -10.67 11.29 14.19
N THR A 33 -9.59 11.56 13.46
CA THR A 33 -8.49 12.40 13.95
C THR A 33 -8.97 13.82 14.20
N ASN A 34 -9.77 14.39 13.29
CA ASN A 34 -10.32 15.73 13.43
C ASN A 34 -11.32 15.86 14.58
N ALA A 35 -12.15 14.84 14.82
CA ALA A 35 -13.04 14.82 15.97
C ALA A 35 -12.25 14.94 17.29
N ILE A 36 -11.16 14.19 17.43
CA ILE A 36 -10.30 14.27 18.61
C ILE A 36 -9.58 15.62 18.68
N LEU A 37 -9.01 16.12 17.57
CA LEU A 37 -8.34 17.43 17.54
C LEU A 37 -9.26 18.56 18.01
N GLN A 38 -10.52 18.55 17.58
CA GLN A 38 -11.51 19.55 17.95
C GLN A 38 -11.87 19.54 19.45
N GLU A 39 -11.89 18.36 20.11
CA GLU A 39 -12.09 18.27 21.57
C GLU A 39 -11.04 19.07 22.35
N PHE A 40 -9.84 19.23 21.78
CA PHE A 40 -8.72 19.96 22.38
C PHE A 40 -8.46 21.34 21.76
N GLY A 41 -9.41 21.85 20.96
CA GLY A 41 -9.31 23.17 20.33
C GLY A 41 -8.18 23.29 19.31
N LYS A 42 -7.71 22.17 18.73
CA LYS A 42 -6.68 22.16 17.68
C LYS A 42 -7.32 22.40 16.30
N PRO A 43 -6.56 22.96 15.33
CA PRO A 43 -7.02 23.02 13.96
C PRO A 43 -7.25 21.61 13.40
N LEU A 44 -8.05 21.52 12.32
CA LEU A 44 -8.18 20.30 11.53
C LEU A 44 -6.80 19.86 11.02
N LEU A 45 -6.63 18.55 10.83
CA LEU A 45 -5.42 17.93 10.31
C LEU A 45 -5.11 18.51 8.92
N PRO A 46 -4.01 19.26 8.77
CA PRO A 46 -3.64 19.88 7.50
C PRO A 46 -3.03 18.82 6.57
N TRP A 47 -3.13 19.04 5.26
CA TRP A 47 -2.70 18.07 4.25
C TRP A 47 -1.20 17.76 4.30
N GLU A 48 -0.38 18.75 4.66
CA GLU A 48 1.07 18.59 4.81
C GLU A 48 1.43 17.59 5.91
N ILE A 49 0.59 17.46 6.93
CA ILE A 49 0.75 16.46 8.00
C ILE A 49 0.08 15.15 7.58
N LYS A 50 -1.15 15.19 7.05
CA LYS A 50 -1.86 13.99 6.58
C LYS A 50 -1.01 13.20 5.58
N ALA A 51 -0.37 13.87 4.64
CA ALA A 51 0.53 13.30 3.64
C ALA A 51 1.67 12.49 4.27
N GLN A 52 2.19 12.93 5.42
CA GLN A 52 3.25 12.23 6.15
C GLN A 52 2.74 11.03 6.95
N LEU A 53 1.44 10.93 7.24
CA LEU A 53 0.84 9.84 8.00
C LEU A 53 0.39 8.68 7.10
N GLN A 54 -0.15 9.01 5.92
CA GLN A 54 -0.82 8.07 5.01
C GLN A 54 0.14 6.98 4.49
N GLY A 55 -0.32 5.72 4.50
CA GLY A 55 0.45 4.57 4.01
C GLY A 55 1.63 4.12 4.88
N ARG A 56 1.89 4.77 6.03
CA ARG A 56 2.95 4.36 6.97
C ARG A 56 2.47 3.32 7.99
N PRO A 57 3.38 2.47 8.52
CA PRO A 57 3.09 1.67 9.69
C PRO A 57 2.63 2.53 10.88
N GLN A 58 1.67 2.03 11.64
CA GLN A 58 1.05 2.76 12.75
C GLN A 58 2.05 3.35 13.77
N PRO A 59 3.14 2.67 14.17
CA PRO A 59 4.10 3.25 15.12
C PRO A 59 4.81 4.51 14.60
N GLU A 60 5.06 4.59 13.29
CA GLU A 60 5.71 5.75 12.67
C GLU A 60 4.73 6.90 12.51
N ALA A 61 3.53 6.62 11.98
CA ALA A 61 2.46 7.62 11.85
C ALA A 61 2.12 8.23 13.22
N SER A 62 2.06 7.40 14.28
CA SER A 62 1.81 7.86 15.65
C SER A 62 2.85 8.88 16.12
N LYS A 63 4.15 8.63 15.89
CA LYS A 63 5.22 9.56 16.27
C LYS A 63 5.07 10.93 15.59
N ILE A 64 4.82 10.93 14.28
CA ILE A 64 4.64 12.16 13.49
C ILE A 64 3.43 12.94 14.00
N PHE A 65 2.30 12.25 14.19
CA PHE A 65 1.07 12.87 14.69
C PHE A 65 1.28 13.49 16.08
N HIS A 66 1.83 12.75 17.03
CA HIS A 66 2.01 13.26 18.40
C HIS A 66 2.99 14.44 18.46
N HIS A 67 4.04 14.42 17.64
CA HIS A 67 4.98 15.53 17.54
C HIS A 67 4.31 16.82 17.06
N TRP A 68 3.44 16.74 16.05
CA TRP A 68 2.71 17.88 15.51
C TRP A 68 1.54 18.32 16.41
N ALA A 69 0.68 17.37 16.81
CA ALA A 69 -0.58 17.67 17.45
C ALA A 69 -0.40 18.23 18.86
N GLN A 70 0.61 17.74 19.61
CA GLN A 70 0.90 18.14 20.99
C GLN A 70 -0.38 18.26 21.84
N LEU A 71 -1.18 17.18 21.84
CA LEU A 71 -2.41 17.13 22.63
C LEU A 71 -2.08 17.01 24.12
N PRO A 72 -2.85 17.64 25.01
CA PRO A 72 -2.63 17.58 26.46
C PRO A 72 -3.18 16.29 27.09
N ILE A 73 -2.96 15.15 26.42
CA ILE A 73 -3.36 13.80 26.86
C ILE A 73 -2.24 12.81 26.58
N SER A 74 -2.25 11.67 27.28
CA SER A 74 -1.24 10.64 27.04
C SER A 74 -1.48 9.92 25.70
N PRO A 75 -0.44 9.30 25.11
CA PRO A 75 -0.61 8.44 23.94
C PRO A 75 -1.64 7.32 24.14
N GLU A 76 -1.74 6.76 25.36
CA GLU A 76 -2.71 5.71 25.69
C GLU A 76 -4.14 6.25 25.69
N GLU A 77 -4.38 7.44 26.25
CA GLU A 77 -5.68 8.09 26.22
C GLU A 77 -6.10 8.43 24.78
N TYR A 78 -5.16 8.94 23.98
CA TYR A 78 -5.40 9.20 22.56
C TYR A 78 -5.74 7.92 21.80
N ALA A 79 -4.99 6.83 22.02
CA ALA A 79 -5.25 5.53 21.41
C ALA A 79 -6.63 4.97 21.80
N ALA A 80 -7.06 5.15 23.05
CA ALA A 80 -8.39 4.74 23.51
C ALA A 80 -9.51 5.53 22.80
N LYS A 81 -9.36 6.86 22.70
CA LYS A 81 -10.29 7.72 21.95
C LYS A 81 -10.36 7.34 20.47
N GLN A 82 -9.20 7.14 19.83
CA GLN A 82 -9.13 6.65 18.46
C GLN A 82 -9.85 5.31 18.31
N ALA A 83 -9.56 4.32 19.15
CA ALA A 83 -10.16 2.99 19.05
C ALA A 83 -11.69 3.03 19.17
N ALA A 84 -12.24 3.86 20.06
CA ALA A 84 -13.68 4.03 20.22
C ALA A 84 -14.33 4.62 18.96
N LEU A 85 -13.70 5.63 18.35
CA LEU A 85 -14.19 6.23 17.11
C LEU A 85 -13.98 5.29 15.90
N GLN A 86 -12.85 4.59 15.81
CA GLN A 86 -12.60 3.58 14.76
C GLN A 86 -13.68 2.51 14.74
N ALA A 87 -14.09 2.00 15.91
CA ALA A 87 -15.18 1.03 16.02
C ALA A 87 -16.53 1.57 15.49
N LYS A 88 -16.73 2.89 15.50
CA LYS A 88 -17.93 3.55 14.96
C LYS A 88 -17.83 3.84 13.47
N TYR A 89 -16.69 4.33 12.99
CA TYR A 89 -16.55 4.86 11.63
C TYR A 89 -16.03 3.84 10.62
N PHE A 90 -15.14 2.92 10.99
CA PHE A 90 -14.61 1.92 10.04
C PHE A 90 -15.66 0.98 9.43
N PRO A 91 -16.71 0.53 10.17
CA PRO A 91 -17.80 -0.25 9.58
C PRO A 91 -18.64 0.50 8.53
N GLN A 92 -18.37 1.80 8.32
CA GLN A 92 -19.05 2.62 7.32
C GLN A 92 -18.19 2.79 6.05
N SER A 93 -16.94 2.28 6.03
CA SER A 93 -16.06 2.40 4.88
C SER A 93 -16.72 1.81 3.63
N GLN A 94 -16.56 2.47 2.49
CA GLN A 94 -17.14 2.08 1.21
C GLN A 94 -16.06 1.82 0.16
N PRO A 95 -16.31 0.91 -0.79
CA PRO A 95 -15.43 0.72 -1.93
C PRO A 95 -15.30 2.00 -2.75
N LEU A 96 -14.08 2.34 -3.16
CA LEU A 96 -13.84 3.48 -4.03
C LEU A 96 -14.33 3.23 -5.47
N PRO A 97 -14.59 4.28 -6.27
CA PRO A 97 -15.00 4.15 -7.66
C PRO A 97 -14.06 3.26 -8.49
N GLY A 98 -14.62 2.46 -9.39
CA GLY A 98 -13.86 1.55 -10.26
C GLY A 98 -13.38 0.25 -9.60
N VAL A 99 -13.21 0.19 -8.28
CA VAL A 99 -12.61 -0.96 -7.55
C VAL A 99 -13.34 -2.28 -7.83
N LYS A 100 -14.68 -2.31 -7.72
CA LYS A 100 -15.46 -3.53 -7.96
C LYS A 100 -15.30 -4.04 -9.39
N THR A 101 -15.35 -3.14 -10.37
CA THR A 101 -15.15 -3.47 -11.79
C THR A 101 -13.73 -3.95 -12.04
N LEU A 102 -12.73 -3.27 -11.47
CA LEU A 102 -11.32 -3.63 -11.58
C LEU A 102 -11.06 -5.05 -11.11
N LEU A 103 -11.45 -5.37 -9.88
CA LEU A 103 -11.25 -6.70 -9.31
C LEU A 103 -12.04 -7.77 -10.08
N SER A 104 -13.29 -7.49 -10.47
CA SER A 104 -14.09 -8.43 -11.26
C SER A 104 -13.44 -8.77 -12.60
N LYS A 105 -12.92 -7.78 -13.32
CA LYS A 105 -12.21 -7.96 -14.59
C LYS A 105 -10.89 -8.68 -14.42
N LEU A 106 -10.13 -8.40 -13.36
CA LEU A 106 -8.89 -9.14 -13.05
C LEU A 106 -9.19 -10.60 -12.71
N LEU A 107 -10.21 -10.87 -11.90
CA LEU A 107 -10.63 -12.24 -11.58
C LEU A 107 -11.14 -13.00 -12.81
N SER A 108 -11.76 -12.33 -13.79
CA SER A 108 -12.21 -13.00 -15.01
C SER A 108 -11.03 -13.54 -15.85
N THR A 109 -9.83 -12.96 -15.72
CA THR A 109 -8.61 -13.47 -16.39
C THR A 109 -8.26 -14.90 -15.99
N GLN A 110 -8.70 -15.37 -14.81
CA GLN A 110 -8.46 -16.74 -14.33
C GLN A 110 -9.11 -17.80 -15.23
N LYS A 111 -10.05 -17.40 -16.11
CA LYS A 111 -10.71 -18.27 -17.10
C LYS A 111 -10.01 -18.27 -18.46
N THR A 112 -8.91 -17.53 -18.60
CA THR A 112 -8.15 -17.39 -19.84
C THR A 112 -6.87 -18.22 -19.80
N ASP A 113 -6.18 -18.32 -20.93
CA ASP A 113 -4.82 -18.90 -21.02
C ASP A 113 -3.74 -17.98 -20.43
N GLN A 114 -4.12 -16.76 -20.02
CA GLN A 114 -3.25 -15.71 -19.51
C GLN A 114 -3.79 -15.16 -18.18
N PRO A 115 -3.82 -15.95 -17.10
CA PRO A 115 -4.32 -15.49 -15.82
C PRO A 115 -3.47 -14.34 -15.25
N VAL A 116 -4.14 -13.48 -14.49
CA VAL A 116 -3.54 -12.46 -13.63
C VAL A 116 -3.95 -12.75 -12.20
N TYR A 117 -2.96 -12.97 -11.34
CA TYR A 117 -3.17 -13.25 -9.92
C TYR A 117 -3.27 -11.94 -9.15
N ILE A 118 -4.01 -11.94 -8.03
CA ILE A 118 -4.15 -10.75 -7.19
C ILE A 118 -3.83 -11.06 -5.73
N ALA A 119 -3.21 -10.11 -5.02
CA ALA A 119 -2.97 -10.20 -3.59
C ALA A 119 -3.20 -8.85 -2.92
N LEU A 120 -3.53 -8.89 -1.62
CA LEU A 120 -3.72 -7.73 -0.78
C LEU A 120 -2.47 -7.49 0.09
N ALA A 121 -2.01 -6.25 0.17
CA ALA A 121 -0.82 -5.83 0.90
C ALA A 121 -1.11 -4.51 1.65
N THR A 122 -1.61 -4.61 2.88
CA THR A 122 -2.04 -3.45 3.67
C THR A 122 -1.19 -3.27 4.93
N SER A 123 -0.87 -2.03 5.29
CA SER A 123 -0.25 -1.70 6.58
C SER A 123 -1.24 -1.74 7.76
N SER A 124 -2.52 -1.96 7.51
CA SER A 124 -3.51 -2.21 8.56
C SER A 124 -3.23 -3.51 9.30
N HIS A 125 -3.22 -3.46 10.63
CA HIS A 125 -3.21 -4.65 11.47
C HIS A 125 -4.56 -5.38 11.40
N SER A 126 -4.54 -6.68 11.72
CA SER A 126 -5.67 -7.62 11.64
C SER A 126 -6.97 -7.08 12.26
N LYS A 127 -6.88 -6.43 13.43
CA LYS A 127 -8.05 -5.83 14.11
C LYS A 127 -8.72 -4.73 13.26
N ASN A 128 -7.93 -3.82 12.72
CA ASN A 128 -8.45 -2.69 11.93
C ASN A 128 -8.87 -3.13 10.54
N PHE A 129 -8.14 -4.08 9.93
CA PHE A 129 -8.58 -4.75 8.72
C PHE A 129 -9.98 -5.33 8.89
N LYS A 130 -10.22 -6.08 9.98
CA LYS A 130 -11.53 -6.67 10.27
C LYS A 130 -12.63 -5.61 10.42
N LEU A 131 -12.39 -4.56 11.21
CA LEU A 131 -13.36 -3.47 11.40
C LEU A 131 -13.74 -2.75 10.10
N LYS A 132 -12.82 -2.65 9.15
CA LYS A 132 -13.03 -1.97 7.87
C LYS A 132 -13.69 -2.85 6.81
N THR A 133 -13.55 -4.17 6.92
CA THR A 133 -13.86 -5.10 5.81
C THR A 133 -14.95 -6.13 6.12
N ASP A 134 -15.32 -6.31 7.39
CA ASP A 134 -16.31 -7.31 7.80
C ASP A 134 -17.67 -7.13 7.13
N HIS A 135 -18.08 -5.92 6.76
CA HIS A 135 -19.33 -5.63 6.05
C HIS A 135 -19.19 -5.63 4.52
N LEU A 136 -17.99 -5.87 4.01
CA LEU A 136 -17.62 -5.85 2.59
C LEU A 136 -17.12 -7.21 2.11
N GLN A 137 -17.69 -8.31 2.62
CA GLN A 137 -17.16 -9.65 2.33
C GLN A 137 -17.15 -9.97 0.83
N ASP A 138 -18.17 -9.53 0.08
CA ASP A 138 -18.22 -9.71 -1.38
C ASP A 138 -16.99 -9.12 -2.07
N LEU A 139 -16.54 -7.94 -1.64
CA LEU A 139 -15.36 -7.29 -2.22
C LEU A 139 -14.08 -8.03 -1.84
N PHE A 140 -13.89 -8.30 -0.56
CA PHE A 140 -12.64 -8.89 -0.07
C PHE A 140 -12.54 -10.41 -0.30
N SER A 141 -13.62 -11.06 -0.73
CA SER A 141 -13.59 -12.43 -1.26
C SER A 141 -12.70 -12.57 -2.50
N ALA A 142 -12.43 -11.47 -3.21
CA ALA A 142 -11.49 -11.43 -4.32
C ALA A 142 -10.07 -11.85 -3.92
N PHE A 143 -9.69 -11.63 -2.65
CA PHE A 143 -8.37 -11.98 -2.12
C PHE A 143 -8.52 -13.19 -1.20
N PRO A 144 -8.04 -14.39 -1.59
CA PRO A 144 -7.94 -15.53 -0.70
C PRO A 144 -7.15 -15.17 0.58
N GLU A 145 -7.51 -15.76 1.72
CA GLU A 145 -6.84 -15.46 3.00
C GLU A 145 -5.32 -15.68 2.94
N SER A 146 -4.87 -16.71 2.22
CA SER A 146 -3.43 -16.98 1.99
C SER A 146 -2.71 -15.89 1.20
N GLN A 147 -3.43 -15.05 0.46
CA GLN A 147 -2.92 -13.95 -0.37
C GLN A 147 -3.21 -12.57 0.25
N ARG A 148 -3.51 -12.54 1.55
CA ARG A 148 -3.63 -11.30 2.33
C ARG A 148 -2.40 -11.14 3.21
N VAL A 149 -1.68 -10.06 3.00
CA VAL A 149 -0.55 -9.63 3.84
C VAL A 149 -1.00 -8.39 4.59
N LEU A 150 -1.06 -8.50 5.92
CA LEU A 150 -1.49 -7.44 6.83
C LEU A 150 -0.29 -6.82 7.55
N GLY A 151 -0.46 -5.64 8.15
CA GLY A 151 0.64 -4.90 8.76
C GLY A 151 1.25 -5.57 10.00
N ASP A 152 0.52 -6.50 10.61
CA ASP A 152 0.96 -7.34 11.72
C ASP A 152 1.35 -8.77 11.30
N ASP A 153 1.56 -9.01 10.00
CA ASP A 153 2.05 -10.29 9.51
C ASP A 153 3.47 -10.56 10.04
N PRO A 154 3.70 -11.66 10.80
CA PRO A 154 4.98 -11.95 11.44
C PRO A 154 6.10 -12.27 10.44
N ARG A 155 5.78 -12.49 9.16
CA ARG A 155 6.76 -12.69 8.09
C ARG A 155 7.41 -11.37 7.65
N ILE A 156 6.81 -10.23 8.00
CA ILE A 156 7.41 -8.90 7.80
C ILE A 156 8.31 -8.61 9.00
N GLY A 157 9.61 -8.39 8.74
CA GLY A 157 10.56 -8.05 9.79
C GLY A 157 10.16 -6.79 10.55
N LYS A 158 10.50 -6.71 11.84
CA LYS A 158 10.21 -5.52 12.66
C LYS A 158 10.88 -4.28 12.03
N GLY A 159 10.11 -3.22 11.83
CA GLY A 159 10.59 -1.99 11.19
C GLY A 159 10.77 -2.11 9.67
N ARG A 160 10.25 -3.18 9.06
CA ARG A 160 10.31 -3.42 7.60
C ARG A 160 8.99 -3.17 6.88
N GLY A 161 8.13 -2.32 7.45
CA GLY A 161 6.94 -1.85 6.76
C GLY A 161 7.28 -0.84 5.65
N LYS A 162 6.25 -0.36 4.93
CA LYS A 162 6.41 0.70 3.91
C LYS A 162 7.17 1.89 4.51
N PRO A 163 8.17 2.45 3.81
CA PRO A 163 8.46 2.29 2.38
C PRO A 163 9.40 1.13 2.02
N LEU A 164 9.75 0.24 2.94
CA LEU A 164 10.52 -0.95 2.59
C LEU A 164 9.67 -1.93 1.77
N PRO A 165 10.29 -2.69 0.85
CA PRO A 165 9.58 -3.44 -0.18
C PRO A 165 8.91 -4.73 0.34
N ASP A 166 9.20 -5.12 1.58
CA ASP A 166 8.89 -6.41 2.16
C ASP A 166 7.43 -6.82 2.02
N ILE A 167 6.48 -5.89 2.21
CA ILE A 167 5.06 -6.23 2.14
C ILE A 167 4.63 -6.66 0.74
N TYR A 168 5.18 -6.04 -0.32
CA TYR A 168 4.88 -6.41 -1.70
C TYR A 168 5.65 -7.65 -2.14
N LEU A 169 6.90 -7.79 -1.70
CA LEU A 169 7.68 -9.00 -1.95
C LEU A 169 7.02 -10.21 -1.29
N LEU A 170 6.51 -10.05 -0.06
CA LEU A 170 5.75 -11.08 0.63
C LEU A 170 4.43 -11.37 -0.07
N ALA A 171 3.69 -10.35 -0.52
CA ALA A 171 2.45 -10.56 -1.28
C ALA A 171 2.70 -11.34 -2.58
N LEU A 172 3.76 -11.00 -3.33
CA LEU A 172 4.19 -11.79 -4.49
C LEU A 172 4.55 -13.23 -4.10
N GLU A 173 5.27 -13.42 -3.01
CA GLU A 173 5.66 -14.74 -2.52
C GLU A 173 4.45 -15.62 -2.17
N THR A 174 3.36 -15.05 -1.62
CA THR A 174 2.11 -15.81 -1.38
C THR A 174 1.48 -16.34 -2.66
N ILE A 175 1.60 -15.60 -3.77
CA ILE A 175 1.15 -16.04 -5.09
C ILE A 175 2.09 -17.13 -5.62
N ASN A 176 3.40 -16.88 -5.56
CA ASN A 176 4.42 -17.81 -6.04
C ASN A 176 4.44 -19.14 -5.29
N GLU A 177 4.09 -19.17 -4.01
CA GLU A 177 3.91 -20.40 -3.25
C GLU A 177 2.83 -21.30 -3.88
N GLY A 178 1.68 -20.72 -4.24
CA GLY A 178 0.64 -21.45 -4.95
C GLY A 178 1.07 -21.90 -6.34
N LEU A 179 1.83 -21.08 -7.08
CA LEU A 179 2.37 -21.43 -8.40
C LEU A 179 3.33 -22.62 -8.31
N ARG A 180 4.28 -22.59 -7.36
CA ARG A 180 5.21 -23.69 -7.10
C ARG A 180 4.48 -24.99 -6.78
N GLN A 181 3.44 -24.95 -5.96
CA GLN A 181 2.63 -26.13 -5.62
C GLN A 181 1.92 -26.74 -6.84
N ARG A 182 1.57 -25.92 -7.85
CA ARG A 182 0.98 -26.37 -9.12
C ARG A 182 2.00 -26.72 -10.19
N GLY A 183 3.31 -26.55 -9.92
CA GLY A 183 4.36 -26.72 -10.92
C GLY A 183 4.33 -25.67 -12.03
N GLU A 184 3.74 -24.50 -11.76
CA GLU A 184 3.65 -23.37 -12.68
C GLU A 184 4.88 -22.44 -12.51
N PRO A 185 5.32 -21.73 -13.57
CA PRO A 185 6.44 -20.81 -13.48
C PRO A 185 6.12 -19.66 -12.53
N GLU A 186 7.08 -19.30 -11.68
CA GLU A 186 6.95 -18.16 -10.76
C GLU A 186 6.81 -16.83 -11.51
N ILE A 187 6.28 -15.84 -10.81
CA ILE A 187 6.16 -14.46 -11.25
C ILE A 187 7.30 -13.66 -10.64
N THR A 188 7.98 -12.90 -11.50
CA THR A 188 9.05 -11.98 -11.09
C THR A 188 8.48 -10.62 -10.68
N PRO A 189 9.19 -9.81 -9.88
CA PRO A 189 8.74 -8.47 -9.54
C PRO A 189 8.44 -7.58 -10.76
N GLN A 190 9.18 -7.76 -11.86
CA GLN A 190 9.00 -7.01 -13.10
C GLN A 190 7.69 -7.33 -13.84
N GLU A 191 7.08 -8.47 -13.53
CA GLU A 191 5.76 -8.89 -14.03
C GLU A 191 4.62 -8.49 -13.08
N CYS A 192 4.92 -7.72 -12.02
CA CYS A 192 3.93 -7.25 -11.05
C CYS A 192 3.51 -5.80 -11.30
N LEU A 193 2.24 -5.50 -11.00
CA LEU A 193 1.68 -4.16 -10.96
C LEU A 193 1.11 -3.88 -9.57
N VAL A 194 1.73 -2.97 -8.84
CA VAL A 194 1.24 -2.49 -7.55
C VAL A 194 0.22 -1.39 -7.80
N PHE A 195 -0.88 -1.40 -7.05
CA PHE A 195 -1.83 -0.30 -6.96
C PHE A 195 -1.71 0.33 -5.58
N GLU A 196 -1.52 1.65 -5.54
CA GLU A 196 -1.24 2.41 -4.33
C GLU A 196 -1.83 3.82 -4.40
N ASP A 197 -2.17 4.39 -3.26
CA ASP A 197 -2.61 5.77 -3.11
C ASP A 197 -1.58 6.64 -2.35
N ALA A 198 -0.73 6.02 -1.54
CA ALA A 198 0.18 6.70 -0.61
C ALA A 198 1.63 6.71 -1.10
N VAL A 199 2.36 7.80 -0.80
CA VAL A 199 3.76 7.98 -1.20
C VAL A 199 4.71 6.89 -0.67
N PRO A 200 4.67 6.48 0.62
CA PRO A 200 5.52 5.40 1.11
C PRO A 200 5.24 4.06 0.42
N GLY A 201 3.99 3.82 0.03
CA GLY A 201 3.60 2.61 -0.68
C GLY A 201 4.09 2.58 -2.12
N VAL A 202 4.03 3.72 -2.81
CA VAL A 202 4.67 3.86 -4.13
C VAL A 202 6.15 3.53 -4.01
N GLU A 203 6.88 4.15 -3.08
CA GLU A 203 8.30 3.87 -2.87
C GLU A 203 8.56 2.38 -2.58
N ALA A 204 7.75 1.72 -1.75
CA ALA A 204 7.87 0.30 -1.47
C ALA A 204 7.69 -0.58 -2.73
N GLY A 205 6.71 -0.27 -3.58
CA GLY A 205 6.51 -0.96 -4.86
C GLY A 205 7.70 -0.76 -5.82
N ARG A 206 8.24 0.47 -5.88
CA ARG A 206 9.44 0.76 -6.69
C ARG A 206 10.67 0.02 -6.16
N ARG A 207 10.90 0.03 -4.84
CA ARG A 207 11.99 -0.72 -4.18
C ARG A 207 11.89 -2.22 -4.37
N ALA A 208 10.67 -2.75 -4.51
CA ALA A 208 10.44 -4.16 -4.81
C ALA A 208 10.80 -4.53 -6.27
N GLY A 209 11.12 -3.56 -7.12
CA GLY A 209 11.38 -3.77 -8.55
C GLY A 209 10.10 -3.95 -9.37
N MET A 210 8.98 -3.42 -8.88
CA MET A 210 7.66 -3.58 -9.49
C MET A 210 7.21 -2.31 -10.20
N ARG A 211 6.26 -2.46 -11.14
CA ARG A 211 5.53 -1.34 -11.71
C ARG A 211 4.49 -0.87 -10.69
N VAL A 212 4.20 0.43 -10.67
CA VAL A 212 3.28 1.02 -9.69
C VAL A 212 2.30 1.96 -10.37
N ILE A 213 1.01 1.79 -10.06
CA ILE A 213 -0.05 2.76 -10.29
C ILE A 213 -0.24 3.55 -9.01
N TRP A 214 -0.01 4.85 -9.07
CA TRP A 214 -0.32 5.78 -8.01
C TRP A 214 -1.68 6.43 -8.28
N CYS A 215 -2.66 6.17 -7.43
CA CYS A 215 -4.02 6.69 -7.48
C CYS A 215 -4.33 7.50 -6.20
N PRO A 216 -3.69 8.67 -6.01
CA PRO A 216 -3.81 9.44 -4.78
C PRO A 216 -5.17 10.13 -4.63
N HIS A 217 -5.57 10.34 -3.38
CA HIS A 217 -6.60 11.32 -3.07
C HIS A 217 -6.18 12.72 -3.60
N PRO A 218 -7.10 13.55 -4.16
CA PRO A 218 -6.74 14.85 -4.74
C PRO A 218 -5.98 15.80 -3.80
N GLY A 219 -6.30 15.77 -2.51
CA GLY A 219 -5.57 16.54 -1.51
C GLY A 219 -4.14 16.05 -1.25
N LEU A 220 -3.87 14.75 -1.37
CA LEU A 220 -2.50 14.22 -1.31
C LEU A 220 -1.72 14.66 -2.56
N LEU A 221 -2.34 14.54 -3.74
CA LEU A 221 -1.75 15.04 -4.98
C LEU A 221 -1.40 16.52 -4.88
N GLY A 222 -2.28 17.34 -4.29
CA GLY A 222 -2.02 18.76 -4.03
C GLY A 222 -0.80 19.00 -3.12
N ALA A 223 -0.58 18.15 -2.12
CA ALA A 223 0.59 18.26 -1.23
C ALA A 223 1.93 17.95 -1.92
N TYR A 224 1.91 17.23 -3.05
CA TYR A 224 3.08 16.90 -3.88
C TYR A 224 3.05 17.58 -5.26
N MET A 225 2.31 18.68 -5.41
CA MET A 225 2.24 19.41 -6.67
C MET A 225 3.64 19.82 -7.16
N GLY A 226 4.00 19.41 -8.37
CA GLY A 226 5.32 19.63 -8.97
C GLY A 226 6.40 18.64 -8.55
N ARG A 227 6.07 17.64 -7.72
CA ARG A 227 6.96 16.55 -7.28
C ARG A 227 6.42 15.17 -7.65
N GLU A 228 5.42 15.10 -8.54
CA GLU A 228 4.77 13.85 -8.94
C GLU A 228 5.78 12.85 -9.52
N ALA A 229 6.72 13.31 -10.33
CA ALA A 229 7.77 12.47 -10.90
C ALA A 229 8.70 11.86 -9.82
N GLU A 230 8.97 12.59 -8.73
CA GLU A 230 9.74 12.07 -7.58
C GLU A 230 8.95 10.99 -6.85
N VAL A 231 7.64 11.19 -6.65
CA VAL A 231 6.75 10.18 -6.05
C VAL A 231 6.76 8.91 -6.90
N LEU A 232 6.53 9.02 -8.20
CA LEU A 232 6.48 7.88 -9.13
C LEU A 232 7.82 7.12 -9.23
N ALA A 233 8.94 7.80 -8.99
CA ALA A 233 10.25 7.17 -8.88
C ALA A 233 10.52 6.56 -7.49
N GLY A 234 9.75 6.89 -6.46
CA GLY A 234 10.04 6.53 -5.06
C GLY A 234 11.21 7.31 -4.47
N LEU A 235 11.43 8.55 -4.94
CA LEU A 235 12.58 9.40 -4.63
C LEU A 235 12.23 10.65 -3.81
N THR A 236 11.12 10.63 -3.06
CA THR A 236 10.68 11.80 -2.28
C THR A 236 11.60 12.16 -1.11
N GLY A 237 12.53 11.26 -0.75
CA GLY A 237 13.54 11.49 0.28
C GLY A 237 13.02 11.46 1.71
N GLU A 238 11.78 11.01 1.90
CA GLU A 238 11.12 10.97 3.22
C GLU A 238 11.58 9.80 4.09
N HIS A 239 12.21 8.79 3.48
CA HIS A 239 12.91 7.74 4.21
C HIS A 239 14.41 8.07 4.26
N LYS A 240 14.89 8.50 5.43
CA LYS A 240 16.32 8.47 5.73
C LYS A 240 16.61 7.04 6.20
N GLU A 241 17.43 6.29 5.45
CA GLU A 241 18.05 5.10 6.02
C GLU A 241 18.89 5.57 7.21
N GLU A 242 18.36 5.44 8.43
CA GLU A 242 19.18 5.61 9.62
C GLU A 242 20.31 4.57 9.50
N GLU A 243 21.57 5.03 9.59
CA GLU A 243 22.73 4.13 9.58
C GLU A 243 22.56 3.12 10.72
N LYS A 244 22.09 1.92 10.38
CA LYS A 244 22.00 0.82 11.34
C LYS A 244 23.38 0.60 11.96
N SER A 245 23.41 0.52 13.28
CA SER A 245 24.62 0.24 14.02
C SER A 245 25.16 -1.15 13.64
N ALA A 246 26.49 -1.34 13.70
CA ALA A 246 27.14 -2.63 13.39
C ALA A 246 26.46 -3.87 14.04
N PRO A 247 26.02 -3.84 15.32
CA PRO A 247 25.34 -5.00 15.92
C PRO A 247 23.94 -5.28 15.36
N GLU A 248 23.24 -4.29 14.80
CA GLU A 248 21.95 -4.50 14.13
C GLU A 248 22.11 -5.15 12.75
N LYS A 249 23.24 -4.88 12.08
CA LYS A 249 23.60 -5.54 10.82
C LYS A 249 23.95 -7.02 11.05
N GLU A 250 24.68 -7.33 12.12
CA GLU A 250 25.03 -8.72 12.48
C GLU A 250 23.79 -9.56 12.87
N ALA A 251 22.81 -8.96 13.57
CA ALA A 251 21.56 -9.65 13.91
C ALA A 251 20.67 -9.92 12.68
N GLU A 252 20.67 -9.03 11.68
CA GLU A 252 20.01 -9.26 10.39
C GLU A 252 20.72 -10.35 9.57
N GLU A 253 22.05 -10.42 9.59
CA GLU A 253 22.81 -11.48 8.90
C GLU A 253 22.57 -12.87 9.51
N MET A 254 22.39 -12.97 10.83
CA MET A 254 22.10 -14.24 11.51
C MET A 254 20.69 -14.79 11.24
N THR A 255 19.77 -13.97 10.73
CA THR A 255 18.40 -14.39 10.36
C THR A 255 18.20 -14.52 8.85
N ALA A 256 19.27 -14.36 8.06
CA ALA A 256 19.28 -14.23 6.60
C ALA A 256 19.05 -15.54 5.82
N GLY A 257 18.01 -16.29 6.14
CA GLY A 257 17.51 -17.35 5.25
C GLY A 257 16.72 -16.81 4.06
N ARG A 258 16.11 -15.60 4.16
CA ARG A 258 15.17 -15.06 3.15
C ARG A 258 15.03 -13.52 3.14
N ILE A 259 16.04 -12.75 3.52
CA ILE A 259 15.91 -11.28 3.56
C ILE A 259 16.41 -10.66 2.24
N GLN A 260 15.48 -10.19 1.39
CA GLN A 260 15.81 -9.25 0.31
C GLN A 260 16.15 -7.89 0.96
N GLY A 261 17.24 -7.25 0.49
CA GLY A 261 17.69 -5.95 1.00
C GLY A 261 16.64 -4.84 0.86
N ALA A 262 16.97 -3.61 1.25
CA ALA A 262 16.04 -2.46 1.20
C ALA A 262 15.55 -2.06 -0.22
N GLY A 263 15.96 -2.81 -1.25
CA GLY A 263 15.74 -2.47 -2.65
C GLY A 263 16.43 -1.17 -3.04
N ARG A 264 16.13 -0.68 -4.23
CA ARG A 264 16.48 0.68 -4.65
C ARG A 264 15.22 1.32 -5.23
N PRO A 265 14.97 2.61 -4.95
CA PRO A 265 13.98 3.36 -5.71
C PRO A 265 14.24 3.29 -7.22
N GLY A 266 13.22 3.67 -7.99
CA GLY A 266 13.31 3.78 -9.43
C GLY A 266 14.02 5.05 -9.91
N GLU A 267 13.93 5.29 -11.21
CA GLU A 267 14.44 6.51 -11.84
C GLU A 267 13.26 7.40 -12.27
N ILE A 268 13.49 8.72 -12.28
CA ILE A 268 12.53 9.69 -12.80
C ILE A 268 12.28 9.38 -14.29
N ASP A 269 11.01 9.40 -14.70
CA ASP A 269 10.55 9.20 -16.08
C ASP A 269 10.93 7.84 -16.71
N ASP A 270 11.18 6.81 -15.90
CA ASP A 270 11.52 5.47 -16.38
C ASP A 270 10.31 4.63 -16.87
N GLY A 271 9.11 5.18 -16.70
CA GLY A 271 7.82 4.61 -17.12
C GLY A 271 7.27 3.49 -16.25
N TRP A 272 7.92 3.15 -15.13
CA TRP A 272 7.44 2.10 -14.24
C TRP A 272 6.46 2.59 -13.17
N GLY A 273 6.45 3.89 -12.87
CA GLY A 273 5.44 4.55 -12.06
C GLY A 273 4.47 5.34 -12.93
N GLU A 274 3.18 5.23 -12.67
CA GLU A 274 2.15 5.98 -13.40
C GLU A 274 1.11 6.57 -12.44
N LEU A 275 0.83 7.86 -12.62
CA LEU A 275 -0.25 8.56 -11.92
C LEU A 275 -1.57 8.34 -12.66
N VAL A 276 -2.59 7.90 -11.94
CA VAL A 276 -3.99 7.88 -12.39
C VAL A 276 -4.86 8.62 -11.39
N SER A 277 -5.95 9.25 -11.85
CA SER A 277 -6.88 9.95 -10.95
C SER A 277 -8.03 9.08 -10.45
N THR A 278 -8.23 7.90 -11.06
CA THR A 278 -9.29 6.95 -10.74
C THR A 278 -8.91 5.55 -11.22
N LEU A 279 -9.52 4.52 -10.63
CA LEU A 279 -9.44 3.13 -11.09
C LEU A 279 -10.57 2.76 -12.07
N GLU A 280 -11.47 3.71 -12.36
CA GLU A 280 -12.48 3.55 -13.40
C GLU A 280 -11.82 3.47 -14.79
N ASP A 281 -12.44 2.71 -15.69
CA ASP A 281 -11.99 2.52 -17.08
C ASP A 281 -10.50 2.15 -17.21
N PHE A 282 -9.99 1.34 -16.26
CA PHE A 282 -8.60 0.94 -16.21
C PHE A 282 -8.11 0.32 -17.55
N PRO A 283 -6.99 0.78 -18.13
CA PRO A 283 -6.58 0.40 -19.48
C PRO A 283 -5.83 -0.95 -19.49
N TYR A 284 -6.54 -2.06 -19.27
CA TYR A 284 -5.97 -3.42 -19.15
C TYR A 284 -4.98 -3.79 -20.26
N GLU A 285 -5.28 -3.46 -21.53
CA GLU A 285 -4.46 -3.81 -22.68
C GLU A 285 -3.05 -3.21 -22.62
N LYS A 286 -2.91 -2.01 -22.04
CA LYS A 286 -1.61 -1.35 -21.80
C LYS A 286 -0.67 -2.19 -20.94
N TYR A 287 -1.22 -3.06 -20.10
CA TYR A 287 -0.49 -3.93 -19.17
C TYR A 287 -0.41 -5.38 -19.67
N GLY A 288 -0.89 -5.67 -20.89
CA GLY A 288 -0.98 -7.03 -21.41
C GLY A 288 -2.02 -7.89 -20.69
N ILE A 289 -3.00 -7.26 -20.05
CA ILE A 289 -4.08 -7.93 -19.34
C ILE A 289 -5.29 -8.03 -20.27
N ARG A 290 -5.86 -9.24 -20.39
CA ARG A 290 -7.04 -9.51 -21.23
C ARG A 290 -8.11 -10.16 -20.37
N PRO A 291 -9.03 -9.38 -19.79
CA PRO A 291 -10.18 -9.92 -19.08
C PRO A 291 -11.04 -10.80 -20.00
N ALA A 292 -11.60 -11.88 -19.46
CA ALA A 292 -12.64 -12.67 -20.12
C ALA A 292 -13.96 -11.90 -20.23
#